data_AF-A0A743U2A6-F1
#
_entry.id   AF-A0A743U2A6-F1
#
_cell.length_a   1.000
_cell.length_b   1.000
_cell.length_c   1.000
_cell.angle_alpha   90.00
_cell.angle_beta   90.00
_cell.angle_gamma   90.00
#
_symmetry.space_group_name_H-M   'P 1'
#
loop_
_entity.id
_entity.type
_entity.pdbx_description
1 polymer ?
#
loop_
_entity_poly.entity_id
_entity_poly.type
_entity_poly.pdbx_seq_one_letter_code
_entity_poly.pdbx_strand_id
1 'polypeptide(L)' 'MTTNRLDLPADLGTPEYNRLMRFTDGVLTLQHQIKRADDFAQDGQWLMALEYLDVSARTLNLLKRVAREVPSQEIQP' A
#
# COMPACT_ATOMS: atom_id res chain seq x y z
N MET A 1 13.50 -15.23 25.66
CA MET A 1 13.17 -14.86 24.28
C MET A 1 12.08 -13.81 24.33
N THR A 2 12.46 -12.55 24.14
CA THR A 2 11.56 -11.40 24.18
C THR A 2 10.71 -11.39 22.91
N THR A 3 9.43 -11.73 23.04
CA THR A 3 8.42 -11.44 22.03
C THR A 3 8.23 -9.94 21.97
N ASN A 4 8.98 -9.24 21.12
CA ASN A 4 8.68 -7.86 20.73
C ASN A 4 7.43 -7.88 19.83
N ARG A 5 6.28 -8.19 20.44
CA ARG A 5 5.01 -7.69 19.93
C ARG A 5 5.10 -6.19 20.17
N LEU A 6 5.19 -5.42 19.08
CA LEU A 6 4.88 -4.01 19.11
C LEU A 6 3.45 -3.91 19.62
N ASP A 7 3.30 -3.72 20.94
CA ASP A 7 2.08 -3.21 21.55
C ASP A 7 1.94 -1.78 21.04
N LEU A 8 1.47 -1.66 19.80
CA LEU A 8 1.02 -0.39 19.25
C LEU A 8 -0.16 0.02 20.14
N PRO A 9 -0.16 1.24 20.71
CA PRO A 9 -1.23 1.69 21.57
C PRO A 9 -2.55 1.58 20.81
N ALA A 10 -3.56 1.02 21.47
CA ALA A 10 -4.94 0.83 20.99
C ALA A 10 -5.68 2.17 20.74
N ASP A 11 -4.94 3.24 20.44
CA ASP A 11 -5.35 4.63 20.41
C ASP A 11 -5.01 5.30 19.07
N LEU A 12 -4.65 4.52 18.04
CA LEU A 12 -4.90 4.98 16.68
C LEU A 12 -6.40 4.89 16.49
N GLY A 13 -7.09 6.03 16.58
CA GLY A 13 -8.52 6.11 16.28
C GLY A 13 -8.80 5.28 15.02
N THR A 14 -9.86 4.47 15.02
CA THR A 14 -10.17 3.47 13.98
C THR A 14 -9.89 3.94 12.52
N PRO A 15 -10.07 5.24 12.15
CA PRO A 15 -9.64 5.76 10.85
C PRO A 15 -8.14 5.70 10.55
N GLU A 16 -7.26 6.01 11.50
CA GLU A 16 -5.80 5.98 11.33
C GLU A 16 -5.27 4.55 11.22
N TYR A 17 -5.79 3.63 12.03
CA TYR A 17 -5.49 2.20 11.91
C TYR A 17 -5.91 1.66 10.53
N ASN A 18 -7.13 2.00 10.08
CA ASN A 18 -7.62 1.59 8.76
C ASN A 18 -6.78 2.19 7.62
N ARG A 19 -6.32 3.43 7.77
CA ARG A 19 -5.44 4.09 6.80
C ARG A 19 -4.07 3.42 6.74
N LEU A 20 -3.49 3.08 7.89
CA LEU A 20 -2.23 2.35 7.98
C LEU A 20 -2.35 1.00 7.27
N MET A 21 -3.39 0.23 7.59
CA MET A 21 -3.65 -1.08 6.95
C MET A 21 -3.81 -0.96 5.43
N ARG A 22 -4.64 -0.02 4.94
CA ARG A 22 -4.80 0.22 3.50
C ARG A 22 -3.47 0.56 2.83
N PHE A 23 -2.65 1.37 3.49
CA PHE A 23 -1.35 1.75 2.95
C PHE A 23 -0.39 0.56 2.89
N THR A 24 -0.28 -0.22 3.96
CA THR A 24 0.62 -1.39 4.01
C THR A 24 0.19 -2.49 3.05
N ASP A 25 -1.11 -2.78 2.95
CA ASP A 25 -1.63 -3.78 2.01
C ASP A 25 -1.41 -3.36 0.55
N GLY A 26 -1.57 -2.07 0.26
CA GLY A 26 -1.28 -1.52 -1.05
C GLY A 26 0.22 -1.57 -1.40
N VAL A 27 1.13 -1.43 -0.43
CA VAL A 27 2.58 -1.61 -0.65
C VAL A 27 2.91 -3.06 -1.00
N LEU A 28 2.34 -4.03 -0.28
CA LEU A 28 2.51 -5.46 -0.61
C LEU A 28 1.97 -5.80 -2.00
N THR A 29 0.82 -5.23 -2.34
CA THR A 29 0.23 -5.37 -3.68
C THR A 29 1.14 -4.81 -4.76
N LEU A 30 1.69 -3.60 -4.55
CA LEU A 30 2.61 -2.96 -5.48
C LEU A 30 3.89 -3.79 -5.67
N GLN A 31 4.44 -4.33 -4.59
CA GLN A 31 5.61 -5.20 -4.64
C GLN A 31 5.36 -6.46 -5.49
N HIS A 32 4.18 -7.08 -5.35
CA HIS A 32 3.81 -8.23 -6.17
C HIS A 32 3.69 -7.88 -7.65
N GLN A 33 3.07 -6.74 -7.97
CA GLN A 33 2.89 -6.28 -9.34
C GLN A 33 4.23 -5.97 -10.03
N ILE A 34 5.16 -5.30 -9.32
CA ILE A 34 6.51 -5.04 -9.82
C ILE A 34 7.28 -6.34 -10.05
N LYS A 35 7.17 -7.30 -9.12
CA LYS A 35 7.80 -8.62 -9.30
C LYS A 35 7.29 -9.33 -10.55
N ARG A 36 5.98 -9.32 -10.80
CA ARG A 36 5.41 -9.90 -12.02
C ARG A 36 5.89 -9.20 -13.29
N ALA A 37 6.02 -7.87 -13.26
CA ALA A 37 6.58 -7.14 -14.38
C ALA A 37 8.02 -7.56 -14.67
N ASP A 38 8.85 -7.77 -13.63
CA ASP A 38 10.22 -8.28 -13.76
C ASP A 38 10.24 -9.70 -14.34
N ASP A 39 9.42 -10.62 -13.81
CA ASP A 39 9.29 -11.99 -14.31
C ASP A 39 8.98 -11.99 -15.84
N PHE A 40 7.98 -11.20 -16.26
CA PHE A 40 7.62 -11.09 -17.68
C PHE A 40 8.70 -10.42 -18.54
N ALA A 41 9.41 -9.43 -18.00
CA ALA A 41 10.49 -8.77 -18.72
C ALA A 41 11.66 -9.75 -18.95
N GLN A 42 12.00 -10.57 -17.96
CA GLN A 42 13.03 -11.61 -18.07
C GLN A 42 12.65 -12.68 -19.11
N ASP A 43 11.37 -13.02 -19.21
CA ASP A 43 10.83 -13.93 -20.22
C ASP A 43 10.68 -13.31 -21.62
N GLY A 44 11.07 -12.04 -21.81
CA GLY A 44 10.97 -11.31 -23.08
C GLY A 44 9.53 -10.90 -23.44
N GLN A 45 8.58 -11.02 -22.51
CA GLN A 45 7.18 -10.65 -22.68
C GLN A 45 6.95 -9.17 -22.33
N TRP A 46 7.61 -8.28 -23.07
CA TRP A 46 7.66 -6.84 -22.78
C TRP A 46 6.30 -6.15 -22.68
N LEU A 47 5.33 -6.55 -23.51
CA LEU A 47 3.98 -6.00 -23.47
C LEU A 47 3.26 -6.35 -22.17
N MET A 48 3.44 -7.57 -21.65
CA MET A 48 2.88 -7.98 -20.35
C MET A 48 3.59 -7.29 -19.19
N ALA A 49 4.90 -7.15 -19.27
CA ALA A 49 5.64 -6.36 -18.29
C ALA A 49 5.10 -4.92 -18.20
N LEU A 50 4.85 -4.28 -19.35
CA LEU A 50 4.27 -2.93 -19.41
C LEU A 50 2.85 -2.87 -18.80
N GLU A 51 1.99 -3.85 -19.08
CA GLU A 51 0.66 -3.90 -18.46
C GLU A 51 0.74 -3.96 -16.93
N TYR A 52 1.64 -4.77 -16.37
CA TYR A 52 1.85 -4.84 -14.93
C TYR A 52 2.45 -3.56 -14.34
N LEU A 53 3.30 -2.85 -15.09
CA LEU A 53 3.82 -1.55 -14.69
C LEU A 53 2.72 -0.48 -14.68
N ASP A 54 1.79 -0.49 -15.64
CA ASP A 54 0.64 0.42 -15.67
C ASP A 54 -0.33 0.16 -14.50
N VAL A 55 -0.53 -1.10 -14.13
CA VAL A 55 -1.29 -1.46 -12.93
C VAL A 55 -0.55 -0.98 -11.67
N SER A 56 0.77 -1.17 -11.61
CA SER A 56 1.62 -0.70 -10.50
C SER A 56 1.53 0.82 -10.31
N ALA A 57 1.56 1.59 -11.39
CA ALA A 57 1.43 3.04 -11.34
C ALA A 57 0.06 3.49 -10.76
N ARG A 58 -1.01 2.76 -11.07
CA ARG A 58 -2.34 3.00 -10.49
C ARG A 58 -2.36 2.72 -8.99
N THR A 59 -1.80 1.59 -8.55
CA THR A 59 -1.65 1.25 -7.12
C THR A 59 -0.84 2.32 -6.39
N LEU A 60 0.28 2.78 -6.95
CA LEU A 60 1.09 3.85 -6.38
C LEU A 60 0.30 5.16 -6.22
N ASN A 61 -0.53 5.51 -7.20
CA ASN A 61 -1.38 6.71 -7.13
C ASN A 61 -2.46 6.59 -6.04
N LEU A 62 -3.01 5.40 -5.80
CA LEU A 62 -3.91 5.14 -4.67
C LEU A 62 -3.17 5.30 -3.34
N LEU A 63 -1.97 4.74 -3.21
CA LEU A 63 -1.13 4.91 -2.00
C LEU A 63 -0.83 6.38 -1.71
N LYS A 64 -0.53 7.20 -2.73
CA LYS A 64 -0.35 8.65 -2.57
C LYS A 64 -1.61 9.34 -2.03
N ARG A 65 -2.80 8.86 -2.41
CA ARG A 65 -4.08 9.39 -1.88
C ARG A 65 -4.28 8.97 -0.44
N VAL A 66 -4.09 7.68 -0.12
CA VAL A 66 -4.16 7.17 1.26
C VAL A 66 -3.18 7.92 2.17
N ALA A 67 -1.95 8.15 1.72
CA ALA A 67 -0.94 8.92 2.44
C ALA A 67 -1.30 10.41 2.64
N ARG A 68 -2.33 10.94 1.98
CA ARG A 68 -2.80 12.33 2.14
C ARG A 68 -4.18 12.44 2.78
N GLU A 69 -4.82 11.32 3.12
CA GLU A 69 -6.08 11.32 3.88
C GLU A 69 -5.83 12.06 5.21
N VAL A 70 -6.54 13.16 5.44
CA VAL A 70 -6.51 13.84 6.73
C VAL A 70 -7.48 13.09 7.64
N PRO A 71 -7.08 12.62 8.83
CA PRO A 71 -8.04 12.09 9.79
C PRO A 71 -9.04 13.21 10.06
N SER A 72 -10.34 12.94 9.89
CA SER A 72 -11.37 13.89 10.28
C SER A 72 -11.27 14.08 11.80
N GLN A 73 -10.45 15.03 12.24
CA GLN A 73 -10.59 15.57 13.59
C GLN A 73 -12.00 16.10 13.66
N GLU A 74 -12.73 15.59 14.65
CA GLU A 74 -14.09 15.98 14.99
C GLU A 74 -14.24 17.50 14.82
N ILE A 75 -14.98 17.92 13.79
CA ILE A 75 -15.56 19.25 13.77
C ILE A 75 -16.63 19.20 14.86
N GLN A 76 -16.21 19.41 16.11
CA GLN A 76 -17.14 19.70 17.19
C GLN A 76 -17.69 21.11 16.95
N PRO A 77 -19.02 21.29 16.99
CA PRO A 77 -19.70 22.54 16.66
C PRO A 77 -19.42 23.69 17.64
#